data_AF-A0ABD0PRL1-F1
#
_entry.id   AF-A0ABD0PRL1-F1
#
_cell.length_a   1.000
_cell.length_b   1.000
_cell.length_c   1.000
_cell.angle_alpha   90.00
_cell.angle_beta   90.00
_cell.angle_gamma   90.00
#
_symmetry.space_group_name_H-M   'P 1'
#
loop_
_entity.id
_entity.type
_entity.pdbx_description
1 polymer ?
#
loop_
_entity_poly.entity_id
_entity_poly.type
_entity_poly.pdbx_seq_one_letter_code
_entity_poly.pdbx_strand_id
1 'polypeptide(L)' 'SGAQTTLYCALQENIEHLSGKYFSDCQLVQVKPEARDDGIAKKLWDISEKFCGMA' A
#
# COMPACT_ATOMS: atom_id res chain seq x y z
N SER A 1 -3.20 16.00 -13.47
CA SER A 1 -2.24 15.68 -12.38
C SER A 1 -2.34 14.18 -12.10
N GLY A 2 -1.22 13.45 -12.01
CA GLY A 2 -1.25 11.98 -11.83
C GLY A 2 -0.25 11.43 -10.81
N ALA A 3 0.89 12.11 -10.62
CA ALA A 3 1.93 11.69 -9.68
C ALA A 3 1.84 12.37 -8.30
N GLN A 4 0.89 13.30 -8.10
CA GLN A 4 0.88 14.17 -6.92
C GLN A 4 0.83 13.41 -5.59
N THR A 5 -0.07 12.43 -5.46
CA THR A 5 -0.17 11.60 -4.23
C THR A 5 1.11 10.83 -3.98
N THR A 6 1.74 10.29 -5.03
CA THR A 6 3.03 9.59 -4.90
C THR A 6 4.13 10.53 -4.42
N LEU A 7 4.21 11.73 -5.00
CA LEU A 7 5.17 12.75 -4.57
C LEU A 7 4.91 13.19 -3.12
N TYR A 8 3.65 13.35 -2.73
CA TYR A 8 3.28 13.66 -1.35
C TYR A 8 3.78 12.59 -0.38
N CYS A 9 3.52 11.31 -0.65
CA CYS A 9 4.01 10.22 0.20
C CYS A 9 5.54 10.11 0.25
N ALA A 10 6.25 10.52 -0.80
CA ALA A 10 7.70 10.42 -0.88
C ALA A 10 8.44 11.62 -0.26
N LEU A 11 7.81 12.80 -0.22
CA LEU A 11 8.48 14.07 0.08
C LEU A 11 7.93 14.83 1.28
N GLN A 12 6.68 14.56 1.69
CA GLN A 12 6.07 15.27 2.81
C GLN A 12 6.71 14.82 4.12
N GLU A 13 7.19 15.77 4.91
CA GLU A 13 7.71 15.51 6.25
C GLU A 13 6.58 15.25 7.26
N ASN A 14 6.88 14.54 8.35
CA ASN A 14 6.00 14.28 9.49
C ASN A 14 4.83 13.32 9.22
N ILE A 15 4.82 12.60 8.11
CA ILE A 15 3.82 11.55 7.82
C ILE A 15 4.36 10.13 7.99
N GLU A 16 5.59 9.96 8.46
CA GLU A 16 6.29 8.66 8.56
C GLU A 16 5.55 7.70 9.50
N HIS A 17 4.93 8.24 10.55
CA HIS A 17 4.08 7.49 11.49
C HIS A 17 2.81 6.90 10.82
N LEU A 18 2.47 7.34 9.61
CA LEU A 18 1.36 6.84 8.79
C LEU A 18 1.83 5.76 7.79
N SER A 19 3.07 5.28 7.89
CA SER A 19 3.56 4.17 7.05
C SER A 19 2.62 2.96 7.12
N GLY A 20 2.36 2.34 5.96
CA GLY A 20 1.39 1.25 5.80
C GLY A 20 -0.07 1.70 5.64
N LYS A 21 -0.38 3.00 5.71
CA LYS A 21 -1.71 3.53 5.37
C LYS A 21 -1.84 3.82 3.87
N TYR A 22 -3.08 3.98 3.40
CA TYR A 22 -3.39 4.27 2.00
C TYR A 22 -3.75 5.75 1.83
N PHE A 23 -3.21 6.37 0.78
CA PHE A 23 -3.47 7.77 0.41
C PHE A 23 -4.14 7.87 -0.96
N SER A 24 -5.11 8.77 -1.08
CA SER A 24 -5.69 9.24 -2.35
C SER A 24 -5.85 10.75 -2.28
N ASP A 25 -5.59 11.46 -3.38
CA ASP A 25 -5.65 12.93 -3.44
C ASP A 25 -4.88 13.62 -2.30
N CYS A 26 -3.71 13.07 -1.95
CA CYS A 26 -2.86 13.50 -0.83
C CYS A 26 -3.53 13.44 0.57
N GLN A 27 -4.57 12.63 0.73
CA GLN A 27 -5.30 12.45 2.00
C GLN A 27 -5.36 10.97 2.39
N LEU A 28 -5.46 10.70 3.69
CA LEU A 28 -5.69 9.34 4.20
C LEU A 28 -7.08 8.84 3.79
N VAL A 29 -7.12 7.64 3.23
CA VAL A 29 -8.37 7.01 2.82
C VAL A 29 -8.50 5.60 3.36
N GLN A 30 -9.70 5.29 3.83
CA GLN A 30 -10.06 3.96 4.30
C GLN A 30 -10.21 3.03 3.10
N VAL A 31 -9.30 2.06 2.97
CA VAL A 31 -9.41 0.99 1.98
C VAL A 31 -10.65 0.11 2.18
N LYS A 32 -11.00 -0.66 1.14
CA LYS A 32 -12.06 -1.66 1.22
C LYS A 32 -11.71 -2.77 2.24
N PRO A 33 -12.70 -3.47 2.82
CA PRO A 33 -12.46 -4.50 3.83
C PRO A 33 -11.49 -5.60 3.36
N GLU A 34 -11.58 -6.01 2.10
CA GLU A 34 -10.74 -7.07 1.52
C GLU A 34 -9.26 -6.68 1.48
N ALA A 35 -8.95 -5.38 1.38
CA ALA A 35 -7.58 -4.86 1.41
C ALA A 35 -7.00 -4.80 2.84
N ARG A 36 -7.77 -5.19 3.87
CA ARG A 36 -7.32 -5.33 5.26
C ARG A 36 -7.28 -6.78 5.73
N ASP A 37 -7.51 -7.74 4.84
CA ASP A 37 -7.48 -9.15 5.19
C ASP A 37 -6.03 -9.67 5.10
N ASP A 38 -5.38 -9.81 6.26
CA ASP A 38 -4.00 -10.29 6.37
C ASP A 38 -3.84 -11.73 5.86
N GLY A 39 -4.89 -12.55 5.95
CA GLY A 39 -4.89 -13.92 5.44
C GLY A 39 -4.85 -13.96 3.91
N ILE A 40 -5.66 -13.13 3.27
CA ILE A 40 -5.65 -12.95 1.80
C ILE A 40 -4.31 -12.34 1.37
N ALA A 41 -3.81 -11.33 2.07
CA ALA A 41 -2.53 -10.70 1.77
C ALA A 41 -1.36 -11.72 1.80
N LYS A 42 -1.29 -12.54 2.87
CA LYS A 42 -0.27 -13.58 2.98
C LYS A 42 -0.38 -14.62 1.87
N LYS A 43 -1.59 -15.11 1.58
CA LYS A 43 -1.82 -16.08 0.50
C LYS A 43 -1.42 -15.52 -0.87
N LEU A 44 -1.71 -14.25 -1.12
CA LEU A 44 -1.33 -13.58 -2.37
C LEU A 44 0.20 -13.50 -2.50
N TRP A 45 0.90 -13.12 -1.42
CA TRP A 45 2.37 -13.10 -1.40
C TRP A 45 2.96 -14.47 -1.75
N ASP A 46 2.51 -15.53 -1.07
CA ASP A 46 3.00 -16.91 -1.26
C ASP A 46 2.83 -17.42 -2.69
N ILE A 47 1.73 -17.05 -3.37
CA ILE A 47 1.48 -17.42 -4.76
C ILE A 47 2.37 -16.58 -5.69
N SER A 48 2.54 -15.29 -5.40
CA SER A 48 3.34 -14.36 -6.20
C SER A 48 4.81 -14.74 -6.18
N GLU A 49 5.38 -15.11 -5.03
CA GLU A 49 6.76 -15.61 -4.92
C GLU A 49 6.99 -16.84 -5.80
N LYS A 50 6.05 -17.80 -5.80
CA LYS A 50 6.13 -18.99 -6.66
C LYS A 50 6.10 -18.63 -8.15
N PHE A 51 5.26 -17.68 -8.55
CA PHE A 51 5.16 -17.25 -9.95
C PHE A 51 6.38 -16.49 -10.43
N CYS A 52 7.05 -15.77 -9.53
CA CYS A 52 8.27 -15.03 -9.82
C CYS A 52 9.55 -15.86 -9.64
N GLY A 53 9.45 -17.14 -9.24
CA GLY A 53 10.63 -17.98 -8.96
C GLY A 53 11.45 -17.50 -7.77
N MET A 54 10.80 -16.84 -6.80
CA MET A 54 11.42 -16.30 -5.58
C MET A 54 11.12 -17.15 -4.33
N ALA A 55 10.46 -18.30 -4.52
CA ALA A 55 10.08 -19.25 -3.46
C ALA A 55 11.08 -20.41 -3.33
#